data_AF-A0A7J0F0D5-F1
#
_entry.id   AF-A0A7J0F0D5-F1
#
_cell.length_a   1.000
_cell.length_b   1.000
_cell.length_c   1.000
_cell.angle_alpha   90.00
_cell.angle_beta   90.00
_cell.angle_gamma   90.00
#
_symmetry.space_group_name_H-M   'P 1'
#
loop_
_entity.id
_entity.type
_entity.pdbx_description
1 polymer ?
#
loop_
_entity_poly.entity_id
_entity_poly.type
_entity_poly.pdbx_seq_one_letter_code
_entity_poly.pdbx_strand_id
1 'polypeptide(L)'
;MKMAGVFGVWLLAILYLATDGAAQYQCGRQAGGRKCPNKVCCSKWECFERDGYVPLLYNPEQVGWDLTAVSSYCSTWDANMPLALRKKYGWAAFCGPAGPYGQDSCGKCLRITNTATGAEATVRIVDRCSNGGLDLDAGVFRGLDTDGQGNARGHLIVNYQFVNCGDGTTSEDEPLFSIMDVDES
;
A
#
# COMPACT_ATOMS: atom_id res chain seq x y z
N MET A 1 3.88 -30.20 64.55
CA MET A 1 3.31 -29.05 63.83
C MET A 1 3.59 -29.25 62.34
N LYS A 2 2.55 -29.52 61.56
CA LYS A 2 2.62 -29.77 60.11
C LYS A 2 2.63 -28.43 59.38
N MET A 3 3.80 -27.93 58.97
CA MET A 3 3.91 -26.84 57.99
C MET A 3 4.43 -27.41 56.67
N ALA A 4 3.72 -28.39 56.13
CA ALA A 4 3.92 -28.90 54.78
C ALA A 4 2.64 -28.61 54.02
N GLY A 5 2.54 -27.45 53.36
CA GLY A 5 1.30 -27.12 52.65
C GLY A 5 1.19 -25.77 51.96
N VAL A 6 2.12 -24.82 52.17
CA VAL A 6 1.99 -23.48 51.56
C VAL A 6 3.01 -23.21 50.45
N PHE A 7 4.19 -23.85 50.47
CA PHE A 7 5.21 -23.65 49.43
C PHE A 7 4.88 -24.32 48.08
N GLY A 8 4.13 -25.43 48.09
CA GLY A 8 3.77 -26.14 46.86
C GLY A 8 2.73 -25.40 46.01
N VAL A 9 1.84 -24.65 46.64
CA VAL A 9 0.76 -23.93 45.95
C VAL A 9 1.29 -22.69 45.21
N TRP A 10 2.29 -22.01 45.77
CA TRP A 10 2.93 -20.85 45.12
C TRP A 10 3.81 -21.24 43.92
N LEU A 11 4.50 -22.39 43.97
CA LEU A 11 5.25 -22.89 42.80
C LEU A 11 4.33 -23.33 41.66
N LEU A 12 3.19 -23.94 41.97
CA LEU A 12 2.18 -24.29 40.96
C LEU A 12 1.48 -23.04 40.38
N ALA A 13 1.26 -22.00 41.18
CA ALA A 13 0.68 -20.74 40.70
C ALA A 13 1.63 -19.94 39.78
N ILE A 14 2.95 -19.99 40.02
CA ILE A 14 3.94 -19.32 39.16
C ILE A 14 4.12 -20.07 37.82
N LEU A 15 4.02 -21.40 37.81
CA LEU A 15 4.04 -22.20 36.57
C LEU A 15 2.77 -22.03 35.72
N TYR A 16 1.63 -21.65 36.32
CA TYR A 16 0.37 -21.40 35.59
C TYR A 16 0.30 -20.02 34.91
N LEU A 17 1.17 -19.07 35.25
CA LEU A 17 1.20 -17.74 34.62
C LEU A 17 2.13 -17.66 33.39
N ALA A 18 2.79 -18.77 33.01
CA ALA A 18 3.72 -18.80 31.88
C ALA A 18 3.09 -19.28 30.55
N THR A 19 1.79 -19.59 30.53
CA THR A 19 1.08 -19.97 29.32
C THR A 19 0.09 -18.87 28.96
N ASP A 20 0.56 -17.90 28.18
CA ASP A 20 -0.18 -17.24 27.09
C ASP A 20 0.67 -16.11 26.51
N GLY A 21 1.92 -16.44 26.15
CA GLY A 21 2.62 -15.69 25.12
C GLY A 21 2.04 -16.15 23.78
N ALA A 22 1.12 -15.38 23.21
CA ALA A 22 0.67 -15.58 21.84
C ALA A 22 1.91 -15.86 20.96
N ALA A 23 1.93 -17.01 20.29
CA ALA A 23 3.03 -17.40 19.42
C ALA A 23 3.16 -16.37 18.29
N GLN A 24 3.97 -15.33 18.51
CA GLN A 24 4.35 -14.40 17.47
C GLN A 24 5.22 -15.17 16.48
N TYR A 25 4.82 -15.16 15.21
CA TYR A 25 5.63 -15.71 14.14
C TYR A 25 7.05 -15.11 14.23
N GLN A 26 8.06 -15.97 14.35
CA GLN A 26 9.47 -15.58 14.33
C GLN A 26 9.85 -15.21 12.89
N CYS A 27 9.44 -14.03 12.46
CA CYS A 27 9.77 -13.46 11.17
C CYS A 27 10.33 -12.03 11.32
N GLY A 28 11.04 -11.59 10.28
CA GLY A 28 11.69 -10.31 10.21
C GLY A 28 13.04 -10.18 10.93
N ARG A 29 13.45 -8.97 11.34
CA ARG A 29 14.85 -8.67 11.71
C ARG A 29 15.32 -9.47 12.92
N GLN A 30 14.42 -9.73 13.86
CA GLN A 30 14.68 -10.56 15.04
C GLN A 30 14.79 -12.06 14.71
N ALA A 31 14.39 -12.46 13.50
CA ALA A 31 14.39 -13.85 13.03
C ALA A 31 15.17 -14.04 11.72
N GLY A 32 16.29 -13.33 11.57
CA GLY A 32 17.20 -13.49 10.44
C GLY A 32 16.60 -13.09 9.08
N GLY A 33 15.52 -12.30 9.06
CA GLY A 33 14.90 -11.78 7.84
C GLY A 33 13.92 -12.73 7.14
N ARG A 34 13.44 -13.79 7.81
CA ARG A 34 12.42 -14.71 7.27
C ARG A 34 11.09 -13.98 7.01
N LYS A 35 10.38 -14.35 5.92
CA LYS A 35 9.03 -13.87 5.58
C LYS A 35 7.97 -14.67 6.33
N CYS A 36 6.90 -14.03 6.81
CA CYS A 36 5.81 -14.70 7.53
C CYS A 36 4.84 -15.43 6.57
N PRO A 37 4.19 -16.52 6.99
CA PRO A 37 3.07 -17.12 6.26
C PRO A 37 1.88 -16.15 6.16
N ASN A 38 1.07 -16.24 5.10
CA ASN A 38 -0.15 -15.43 4.88
C ASN A 38 0.02 -13.90 4.88
N LYS A 39 1.25 -13.38 4.67
CA LYS A 39 1.56 -11.94 4.54
C LYS A 39 1.17 -11.07 5.74
N VAL A 40 0.96 -11.64 6.93
CA VAL A 40 0.75 -10.85 8.15
C VAL A 40 2.09 -10.28 8.61
N CYS A 41 2.14 -8.97 8.90
CA CYS A 41 3.35 -8.25 9.25
C CYS A 41 3.98 -8.76 10.56
N CYS A 42 5.22 -9.23 10.50
CA CYS A 42 6.10 -9.37 11.65
C CYS A 42 7.55 -9.07 11.20
N SER A 43 7.93 -7.82 11.45
CA SER A 43 9.21 -7.14 11.26
C SER A 43 9.89 -7.22 9.87
N LYS A 44 10.48 -6.09 9.45
CA LYS A 44 11.14 -5.85 8.14
C LYS A 44 10.24 -5.44 6.96
N TRP A 45 9.12 -4.80 7.25
CA TRP A 45 8.94 -3.37 6.98
C TRP A 45 8.24 -2.84 8.22
N GLU A 46 8.74 -1.78 8.81
CA GLU A 46 8.16 -1.24 10.03
C GLU A 46 6.65 -1.01 9.80
N CYS A 47 5.80 -1.68 10.59
CA CYS A 47 4.49 -1.11 10.87
C CYS A 47 4.78 0.02 11.86
N PHE A 48 4.89 1.27 11.40
CA PHE A 48 4.99 2.38 12.35
C PHE A 48 3.59 2.82 12.76
N GLU A 49 3.13 2.22 13.85
CA GLU A 49 2.08 2.72 14.72
C GLU A 49 2.79 3.26 15.98
N ARG A 50 3.22 4.53 15.92
CA ARG A 50 3.47 5.45 17.05
C ARG A 50 3.94 6.80 16.48
N ASP A 51 3.08 7.81 16.56
CA ASP A 51 3.38 9.24 16.32
C ASP A 51 3.61 9.75 14.87
N GLY A 52 2.71 9.41 13.94
CA GLY A 52 2.39 10.29 12.80
C GLY A 52 2.80 9.79 11.41
N TYR A 53 1.80 9.28 10.68
CA TYR A 53 1.70 9.08 9.22
C TYR A 53 2.77 8.21 8.52
N VAL A 54 2.31 7.09 7.93
CA VAL A 54 3.10 6.18 7.10
C VAL A 54 2.46 6.11 5.71
N PRO A 55 3.23 6.08 4.59
CA PRO A 55 2.68 5.93 3.26
C PRO A 55 1.76 4.72 3.15
N LEU A 56 0.64 4.90 2.45
CA LEU A 56 -0.40 3.89 2.28
C LEU A 56 0.17 2.66 1.58
N LEU A 57 0.07 1.51 2.24
CA LEU A 57 0.71 0.28 1.77
C LEU A 57 -0.27 -0.52 0.90
N TYR A 58 -0.36 -0.17 -0.39
CA TYR A 58 -1.18 -0.93 -1.34
C TYR A 58 -0.50 -2.22 -1.78
N ASN A 59 0.83 -2.21 -1.92
CA ASN A 59 1.62 -3.34 -2.44
C ASN A 59 1.02 -3.92 -3.74
N PRO A 60 0.81 -3.10 -4.78
CA PRO A 60 0.04 -3.47 -5.95
C PRO A 60 0.56 -4.75 -6.63
N GLU A 61 1.88 -4.97 -6.68
CA GLU A 61 2.48 -6.19 -7.22
C GLU A 61 2.04 -7.45 -6.47
N GLN A 62 1.88 -7.36 -5.15
CA GLN A 62 1.53 -8.51 -4.31
C GLN A 62 0.06 -8.88 -4.39
N VAL A 63 -0.80 -7.93 -4.74
CA VAL A 63 -2.24 -8.12 -4.93
C VAL A 63 -2.60 -8.31 -6.40
N GLY A 64 -1.62 -8.52 -7.28
CA GLY A 64 -1.87 -8.70 -8.71
C GLY A 64 -2.46 -7.44 -9.38
N TRP A 65 -2.22 -6.28 -8.78
CA TRP A 65 -2.74 -4.98 -9.19
C TRP A 65 -4.26 -4.92 -9.16
N ASP A 66 -4.89 -5.75 -8.33
CA ASP A 66 -6.33 -5.81 -8.13
C ASP A 66 -6.79 -4.70 -7.18
N LEU A 67 -7.56 -3.74 -7.72
CA LEU A 67 -8.12 -2.61 -6.95
C LEU A 67 -9.11 -3.08 -5.88
N THR A 68 -9.79 -4.21 -6.10
CA THR A 68 -10.77 -4.77 -5.15
C THR A 68 -10.07 -5.41 -3.95
N ALA A 69 -8.90 -6.00 -4.16
CA ALA A 69 -8.12 -6.67 -3.11
C ALA A 69 -7.63 -5.70 -2.01
N VAL A 70 -7.51 -4.41 -2.35
CA VAL A 70 -7.14 -3.35 -1.41
C VAL A 70 -8.33 -2.48 -1.00
N SER A 71 -9.56 -2.84 -1.41
CA SER A 71 -10.77 -2.05 -1.16
C SER A 71 -10.64 -0.58 -1.55
N SER A 72 -9.90 -0.31 -2.63
CA SER A 72 -9.65 1.07 -3.08
C SER A 72 -10.96 1.75 -3.49
N TYR A 73 -11.08 3.04 -3.23
CA TYR A 73 -12.30 3.79 -3.57
C TYR A 73 -12.65 3.71 -5.06
N CYS A 74 -11.65 3.72 -5.95
CA CYS A 74 -11.89 3.68 -7.39
C CYS A 74 -12.24 2.27 -7.92
N SER A 75 -12.17 1.22 -7.09
CA SER A 75 -12.50 -0.15 -7.51
C SER A 75 -13.90 -0.30 -8.10
N THR A 76 -14.86 0.55 -7.70
CA THR A 76 -16.22 0.54 -8.27
C THR A 76 -16.24 0.79 -9.78
N TRP A 77 -15.30 1.57 -10.31
CA TRP A 77 -15.27 1.98 -11.71
C TRP A 77 -14.07 1.42 -12.47
N ASP A 78 -12.91 1.31 -11.81
CA ASP A 78 -11.64 1.02 -12.47
C ASP A 78 -11.13 -0.41 -12.24
N ALA A 79 -11.83 -1.24 -11.45
CA ALA A 79 -11.37 -2.61 -11.17
C ALA A 79 -11.21 -3.47 -12.44
N ASN A 80 -12.07 -3.24 -13.43
CA ASN A 80 -12.07 -3.98 -14.71
C ASN A 80 -11.12 -3.37 -15.75
N MET A 81 -10.38 -2.31 -15.41
CA MET A 81 -9.37 -1.75 -16.30
C MET A 81 -8.35 -2.85 -16.70
N PRO A 82 -7.89 -2.89 -17.96
CA PRO A 82 -6.90 -3.87 -18.39
C PRO A 82 -5.68 -3.91 -17.47
N LEU A 83 -5.20 -5.12 -17.18
CA LEU A 83 -4.08 -5.33 -16.26
C LEU A 83 -2.85 -4.50 -16.64
N ALA A 84 -2.58 -4.35 -17.93
CA ALA A 84 -1.48 -3.53 -18.44
C ALA A 84 -1.59 -2.06 -18.00
N LEU A 85 -2.79 -1.48 -17.99
CA LEU A 85 -3.02 -0.09 -17.57
C LEU A 85 -2.96 0.07 -16.05
N ARG A 86 -3.49 -0.92 -15.31
CA ARG A 86 -3.40 -0.96 -13.84
C ARG A 86 -1.95 -1.03 -13.36
N LYS A 87 -1.10 -1.78 -14.09
CA LYS A 87 0.34 -1.99 -13.84
C LYS A 87 1.26 -0.87 -14.31
N LYS A 88 0.76 0.04 -15.15
CA LYS A 88 1.61 0.98 -15.89
C LYS A 88 2.33 1.99 -14.99
N TYR A 89 1.64 2.44 -13.94
CA TYR A 89 2.12 3.44 -13.00
C TYR A 89 1.88 2.98 -11.57
N GLY A 90 2.71 3.47 -10.63
CA GLY A 90 2.47 3.24 -9.21
C GLY A 90 1.15 3.85 -8.74
N TRP A 91 0.65 3.37 -7.62
CA TRP A 91 -0.67 3.76 -7.10
C TRP A 91 -0.58 4.89 -6.07
N ALA A 92 -1.61 5.72 -6.05
CA ALA A 92 -1.79 6.76 -5.04
C ALA A 92 -3.26 7.00 -4.71
N ALA A 93 -3.51 7.46 -3.47
CA ALA A 93 -4.73 8.18 -3.12
C ALA A 93 -4.55 9.68 -3.38
N PHE A 94 -5.62 10.36 -3.78
CA PHE A 94 -5.61 11.80 -4.00
C PHE A 94 -6.69 12.54 -3.21
N CYS A 95 -6.28 13.63 -2.57
CA CYS A 95 -7.14 14.59 -1.90
C CYS A 95 -6.41 15.94 -1.77
N GLY A 96 -5.56 16.27 -2.74
CA GLY A 96 -4.74 17.47 -2.77
C GLY A 96 -5.58 18.70 -3.10
N PRO A 97 -5.17 19.90 -2.63
CA PRO A 97 -6.01 21.10 -2.54
C PRO A 97 -6.61 21.58 -3.87
N ALA A 98 -6.00 21.23 -5.00
CA ALA A 98 -6.45 21.61 -6.33
C ALA A 98 -6.54 20.40 -7.28
N GLY A 99 -7.68 20.25 -7.95
CA GLY A 99 -7.95 19.18 -8.91
C GLY A 99 -9.34 18.58 -8.74
N PRO A 100 -9.72 17.61 -9.60
CA PRO A 100 -10.90 16.78 -9.36
C PRO A 100 -10.71 15.94 -8.09
N TYR A 101 -11.82 15.67 -7.38
CA TYR A 101 -11.83 14.87 -6.17
C TYR A 101 -12.80 13.69 -6.30
N GLY A 102 -12.57 12.64 -5.51
CA GLY A 102 -13.45 11.48 -5.48
C GLY A 102 -13.49 10.79 -6.84
N GLN A 103 -14.70 10.47 -7.31
CA GLN A 103 -14.89 9.69 -8.54
C GLN A 103 -14.22 10.36 -9.76
N ASP A 104 -14.28 11.69 -9.88
CA ASP A 104 -13.70 12.41 -11.03
C ASP A 104 -12.17 12.37 -11.09
N SER A 105 -11.53 11.94 -10.01
CA SER A 105 -10.08 11.74 -9.94
C SER A 105 -9.64 10.32 -10.27
N CYS A 106 -10.55 9.34 -10.20
CA CYS A 106 -10.26 7.94 -10.43
C CYS A 106 -9.67 7.70 -11.82
N GLY A 107 -8.61 6.89 -11.87
CA GLY A 107 -7.94 6.51 -13.10
C GLY A 107 -7.03 7.58 -13.71
N LYS A 108 -7.07 8.84 -13.24
CA LYS A 108 -6.20 9.93 -13.72
C LYS A 108 -4.77 9.76 -13.25
N CYS A 109 -3.83 10.39 -13.96
CA CYS A 109 -2.42 10.31 -13.66
C CYS A 109 -1.86 11.65 -13.18
N LEU A 110 -0.93 11.55 -12.22
CA LEU A 110 -0.20 12.67 -11.66
C LEU A 110 1.29 12.46 -11.92
N ARG A 111 1.94 13.49 -12.46
CA ARG A 111 3.40 13.63 -12.35
C ARG A 111 3.69 14.32 -11.03
N ILE A 112 4.45 13.65 -10.17
CA ILE A 112 4.83 14.11 -8.84
C ILE A 112 6.32 14.39 -8.85
N THR A 113 6.72 15.52 -8.27
CA THR A 113 8.11 15.95 -8.15
C THR A 113 8.43 16.22 -6.69
N ASN A 114 9.42 15.52 -6.13
CA ASN A 114 9.96 15.80 -4.80
C ASN A 114 10.65 17.17 -4.82
N THR A 115 10.16 18.12 -4.01
CA THR A 115 10.67 19.49 -4.04
C THR A 115 12.09 19.62 -3.48
N ALA A 116 12.53 18.67 -2.65
CA ALA A 116 13.86 18.69 -2.05
C ALA A 116 14.93 18.15 -3.00
N THR A 117 14.63 17.08 -3.73
CA THR A 117 15.63 16.34 -4.52
C THR A 117 15.43 16.45 -6.03
N GLY A 118 14.26 16.92 -6.48
CA GLY A 118 13.88 16.93 -7.90
C GLY A 118 13.54 15.55 -8.46
N ALA A 119 13.50 14.50 -7.64
CA ALA A 119 13.07 13.18 -8.08
C ALA A 119 11.62 13.21 -8.55
N GLU A 120 11.33 12.54 -9.67
CA GLU A 120 9.99 12.51 -10.27
C GLU A 120 9.43 11.09 -10.38
N ALA A 121 8.10 10.98 -10.29
CA ALA A 121 7.37 9.76 -10.56
C ALA A 121 6.02 10.10 -11.22
N THR A 122 5.52 9.20 -12.06
CA THR A 122 4.13 9.25 -12.52
C THR A 122 3.34 8.17 -11.80
N VAL A 123 2.20 8.56 -11.21
CA VAL A 123 1.28 7.66 -10.50
C VAL A 123 -0.10 7.70 -11.11
N ARG A 124 -0.87 6.64 -10.90
CA ARG A 124 -2.32 6.60 -11.14
C ARG A 124 -3.07 6.74 -9.83
N ILE A 125 -4.10 7.59 -9.84
CA ILE A 125 -5.03 7.74 -8.72
C ILE A 125 -5.96 6.54 -8.71
N VAL A 126 -5.90 5.75 -7.65
CA VAL A 126 -6.75 4.57 -7.45
C VAL A 126 -7.66 4.70 -6.23
N ASP A 127 -7.48 5.77 -5.45
CA ASP A 127 -8.18 5.92 -4.17
C ASP A 127 -8.34 7.39 -3.79
N ARG A 128 -9.08 7.63 -2.70
CA ARG A 128 -9.23 8.94 -2.07
C ARG A 128 -8.60 8.96 -0.69
N CYS A 129 -8.10 10.13 -0.29
CA CYS A 129 -7.62 10.36 1.07
C CYS A 129 -8.38 11.52 1.74
N SER A 130 -8.01 11.85 2.98
CA SER A 130 -8.58 12.98 3.75
C SER A 130 -7.54 13.85 4.44
N ASN A 131 -6.24 13.63 4.16
CA ASN A 131 -5.12 14.37 4.75
C ASN A 131 -4.74 15.67 4.00
N GLY A 132 -5.46 16.01 2.92
CA GLY A 132 -5.23 17.24 2.15
C GLY A 132 -4.05 17.16 1.17
N GLY A 133 -3.65 15.96 0.73
CA GLY A 133 -2.50 15.77 -0.14
C GLY A 133 -2.58 14.50 -0.99
N LEU A 134 -1.56 13.65 -0.88
CA LEU A 134 -1.44 12.39 -1.61
C LEU A 134 -0.95 11.31 -0.65
N ASP A 135 -1.53 10.12 -0.77
CA ASP A 135 -0.98 8.92 -0.13
C ASP A 135 -0.40 8.02 -1.19
N LEU A 136 0.92 7.91 -1.21
CA LEU A 136 1.64 7.13 -2.22
C LEU A 136 1.82 5.70 -1.74
N ASP A 137 1.74 4.75 -2.68
CA ASP A 137 2.26 3.41 -2.40
C ASP A 137 3.72 3.47 -1.93
N ALA A 138 4.11 2.59 -1.00
CA ALA A 138 5.46 2.56 -0.44
C ALA A 138 6.55 2.36 -1.50
N GLY A 139 6.27 1.70 -2.62
CA GLY A 139 7.19 1.61 -3.76
C GLY A 139 7.46 2.98 -4.38
N VAL A 140 6.42 3.77 -4.63
CA VAL A 140 6.51 5.11 -5.20
C VAL A 140 7.20 6.06 -4.22
N PHE A 141 6.79 6.06 -2.96
CA PHE A 141 7.38 6.92 -1.93
C PHE A 141 8.89 6.72 -1.83
N ARG A 142 9.35 5.46 -1.75
CA ARG A 142 10.78 5.14 -1.71
C ARG A 142 11.52 5.54 -2.98
N GLY A 143 10.87 5.49 -4.14
CA GLY A 143 11.46 5.96 -5.39
C GLY A 143 11.68 7.47 -5.42
N LEU A 144 10.81 8.24 -4.75
CA LEU A 144 10.91 9.70 -4.64
C LEU A 144 11.82 10.16 -3.49
N ASP A 145 11.91 9.39 -2.41
CA ASP A 145 12.71 9.71 -1.22
C ASP A 145 14.21 9.39 -1.41
N THR A 146 14.83 10.04 -2.40
CA THR A 146 16.21 9.74 -2.82
C THR A 146 17.29 10.18 -1.82
N ASP A 147 16.94 11.03 -0.86
CA ASP A 147 17.83 11.49 0.22
C ASP A 147 17.46 10.90 1.60
N GLY A 148 16.41 10.09 1.67
CA GLY A 148 15.91 9.45 2.89
C GLY A 148 15.25 10.39 3.90
N GLN A 149 15.12 11.68 3.58
CA GLN A 149 14.57 12.68 4.50
C GLN A 149 13.06 12.54 4.63
N GLY A 150 12.37 12.09 3.57
CA GLY A 150 10.94 11.84 3.60
C GLY A 150 10.57 10.79 4.62
N ASN A 151 11.26 9.66 4.61
CA ASN A 151 11.06 8.59 5.58
C ASN A 151 11.42 9.05 7.01
N ALA A 152 12.50 9.82 7.16
CA ALA A 152 12.89 10.35 8.47
C ALA A 152 11.85 11.33 9.06
N ARG A 153 11.06 12.01 8.21
CA ARG A 153 10.03 12.99 8.60
C ARG A 153 8.60 12.44 8.54
N GLY A 154 8.42 11.21 8.05
CA GLY A 154 7.11 10.58 7.81
C GLY A 154 6.35 11.11 6.59
N HIS A 155 6.88 12.07 5.83
CA HIS A 155 6.22 12.60 4.64
C HIS A 155 7.21 13.28 3.67
N LEU A 156 6.79 13.39 2.40
CA LEU A 156 7.47 14.17 1.38
C LEU A 156 6.71 15.47 1.10
N ILE A 157 7.44 16.54 0.82
CA ILE A 157 6.87 17.74 0.20
C ILE A 157 7.03 17.58 -1.31
N VAL A 158 5.92 17.65 -2.03
CA VAL A 158 5.88 17.38 -3.47
C VAL A 158 5.08 18.43 -4.20
N ASN A 159 5.47 18.70 -5.44
CA ASN A 159 4.60 19.30 -6.43
C ASN A 159 3.91 18.19 -7.22
N TYR A 160 2.69 18.44 -7.68
CA TYR A 160 1.99 17.52 -8.57
C TYR A 160 1.36 18.25 -9.75
N GLN A 161 1.23 17.53 -10.86
CA GLN A 161 0.56 17.99 -12.05
C GLN A 161 -0.27 16.85 -12.65
N PHE A 162 -1.53 17.12 -12.99
CA PHE A 162 -2.33 16.21 -13.80
C PHE A 162 -1.73 16.09 -15.20
N VAL A 163 -1.46 14.85 -15.61
CA VAL A 163 -0.86 14.53 -16.91
C VAL A 163 -1.69 13.47 -17.63
N ASN A 164 -1.56 13.41 -18.95
CA ASN A 164 -2.15 12.33 -19.73
C ASN A 164 -1.44 11.00 -19.36
N CYS A 165 -2.21 9.98 -18.99
CA CYS A 165 -1.69 8.65 -18.69
C CYS A 165 -1.07 7.96 -19.92
N GLY A 166 -1.34 8.43 -21.14
CA GLY A 166 -0.87 7.81 -22.38
C GLY A 166 -1.46 6.42 -22.59
N ASP A 167 -2.67 6.17 -22.09
CA ASP A 167 -3.34 4.86 -22.13
C ASP A 167 -3.94 4.52 -23.51
N GLY A 168 -3.64 5.32 -24.53
CA GLY A 168 -4.13 5.13 -25.90
C GLY A 168 -5.58 5.56 -26.12
N THR A 169 -6.25 6.12 -25.10
CA THR A 169 -7.60 6.66 -25.23
C THR A 169 -7.57 8.13 -25.64
N THR A 170 -7.04 8.42 -26.82
CA THR A 170 -7.53 9.59 -27.54
C THR A 170 -8.98 9.28 -27.89
N SER A 171 -9.92 9.96 -27.21
CA SER A 171 -11.28 10.22 -27.67
C SER A 171 -11.88 9.16 -28.60
N GLU A 172 -12.66 8.22 -28.06
CA GLU A 172 -13.99 7.83 -28.57
C GLU A 172 -14.45 6.50 -27.97
N ASP A 173 -15.73 6.48 -27.63
CA ASP A 173 -16.51 5.34 -27.18
C ASP A 173 -16.57 4.23 -28.26
N GLU A 174 -15.59 3.34 -28.38
CA GLU A 174 -15.79 2.08 -29.13
C GLU A 174 -15.13 0.87 -28.45
N PRO A 175 -15.89 -0.21 -28.16
CA PRO A 175 -15.35 -1.43 -27.61
C PRO A 175 -14.74 -2.27 -28.74
N LEU A 176 -13.44 -2.55 -28.68
CA LEU A 176 -12.82 -3.59 -29.49
C LEU A 176 -13.19 -4.99 -28.94
N PHE A 177 -14.46 -5.36 -29.12
CA PHE A 177 -14.86 -6.75 -29.34
C PHE A 177 -14.88 -6.99 -30.84
N SER A 178 -13.72 -7.31 -31.41
CA SER A 178 -13.56 -7.95 -32.73
C SER A 178 -12.06 -8.27 -32.78
N ILE A 179 -11.58 -9.51 -32.80
CA ILE A 179 -11.93 -10.60 -33.69
C ILE A 179 -11.47 -11.92 -32.99
N MET A 180 -12.37 -12.88 -32.81
CA MET A 180 -11.97 -14.29 -32.81
C MET A 180 -12.06 -14.73 -34.26
N ASP A 181 -10.93 -14.85 -34.94
CA ASP A 181 -10.88 -15.48 -36.25
C ASP A 181 -11.22 -16.96 -36.05
N VAL A 182 -12.43 -17.33 -36.44
CA VAL A 182 -12.80 -18.72 -36.70
C VAL A 182 -12.28 -19.03 -38.09
N ASP A 183 -11.09 -19.60 -38.18
CA ASP A 183 -10.65 -20.28 -39.39
C ASP A 183 -11.36 -21.65 -39.44
N GLU A 184 -12.37 -21.75 -40.30
CA GLU A 184 -12.89 -23.02 -40.82
C GLU A 184 -12.82 -22.98 -42.35
N SER A 185 -11.87 -23.70 -42.92
CA SER A 185 -11.97 -24.36 -44.24
C SER A 185 -10.90 -25.44 -44.39
#